data_AF-A0A7Y2XRL2-F1
#
_entry.id   AF-A0A7Y2XRL2-F1
#
_cell.length_a   1.000
_cell.length_b   1.000
_cell.length_c   1.000
_cell.angle_alpha   90.00
_cell.angle_beta   90.00
_cell.angle_gamma   90.00
#
_symmetry.space_group_name_H-M   'P 1'
#
loop_
_entity.id
_entity.type
_entity.pdbx_description
1 polymer ?
#
loop_
_entity_poly.entity_id
_entity_poly.type
_entity_poly.pdbx_seq_one_letter_code
_entity_poly.pdbx_strand_id
1 'polypeptide(L)'
;MVKSFISTSSLLLIIFLFSSVALAAEKPRLILQITVDQLRGDLPTRYYDRLGEGGFRYLWESGIVYHDAHLAHANTETIVGHTTLATGAHPAIHGMVGNLWFDRETGFTTYNVEDARYPLLTAGASVDANTEID
;
A
#
# COMPACT_ATOMS: atom_id res chain seq x y z
N MET A 1 -62.25 -5.00 -16.76
CA MET A 1 -61.03 -5.23 -17.57
C MET A 1 -60.12 -4.00 -17.40
N VAL A 2 -59.27 -3.98 -16.38
CA VAL A 2 -58.42 -2.82 -16.05
C VAL A 2 -57.15 -2.92 -16.88
N LYS A 3 -56.97 -2.03 -17.86
CA LYS A 3 -55.71 -1.91 -18.61
C LYS A 3 -54.75 -1.04 -17.79
N SER A 4 -53.76 -1.67 -17.17
CA SER A 4 -52.68 -0.95 -16.47
C SER A 4 -51.82 -0.22 -17.50
N PHE A 5 -51.87 1.11 -17.49
CA PHE A 5 -51.00 1.97 -18.30
C PHE A 5 -49.68 2.17 -17.53
N ILE A 6 -48.63 1.48 -17.96
CA ILE A 6 -47.28 1.71 -17.45
C ILE A 6 -46.77 3.00 -18.11
N SER A 7 -46.54 4.04 -17.31
CA SER A 7 -45.99 5.33 -17.77
C SER A 7 -44.58 5.14 -18.32
N THR A 8 -44.24 5.84 -19.42
CA THR A 8 -42.90 5.83 -20.02
C THR A 8 -41.80 6.27 -19.05
N SER A 9 -42.13 7.13 -18.08
CA SER A 9 -41.22 7.48 -16.98
C SER A 9 -40.93 6.32 -16.03
N SER A 10 -41.89 5.42 -15.80
CA SER A 10 -41.70 4.22 -15.00
C SER A 10 -40.82 3.19 -15.72
N LEU A 11 -40.88 3.14 -17.06
CA LEU A 11 -40.02 2.29 -17.88
C LEU A 11 -38.55 2.76 -17.87
N LEU A 12 -38.31 4.07 -17.94
CA LEU A 12 -36.98 4.68 -17.83
C LEU A 12 -36.34 4.46 -16.45
N LEU A 13 -37.13 4.55 -15.37
CA LEU A 13 -36.66 4.29 -14.01
C LEU A 13 -36.24 2.82 -13.83
N ILE A 14 -36.98 1.88 -14.42
CA ILE A 14 -36.64 0.45 -14.38
C ILE A 14 -35.35 0.17 -15.16
N ILE A 15 -35.17 0.77 -16.35
CA ILE A 15 -33.91 0.61 -17.13
C ILE A 15 -32.71 1.15 -16.33
N PHE A 16 -32.86 2.28 -15.63
CA PHE A 16 -31.80 2.83 -14.78
C PHE A 16 -31.45 1.93 -13.58
N LEU A 17 -32.45 1.24 -13.01
CA LEU A 17 -32.26 0.30 -11.89
C LEU A 17 -31.60 -1.03 -12.31
N PHE A 18 -31.71 -1.42 -13.59
CA PHE A 18 -31.06 -2.64 -14.10
C PHE A 18 -29.62 -2.41 -14.62
N SER A 19 -29.23 -1.17 -14.94
CA SER A 19 -27.85 -0.86 -15.35
C SER A 19 -26.83 -0.87 -14.20
N SER A 20 -27.28 -0.94 -12.95
CA SER A 20 -26.40 -1.01 -11.77
C SER A 20 -26.07 -2.44 -11.32
N VAL A 21 -26.35 -3.46 -12.13
CA VAL A 21 -25.72 -4.77 -11.93
C VAL A 21 -24.24 -4.61 -12.25
N ALA A 22 -23.47 -4.22 -11.24
CA ALA A 22 -22.02 -4.19 -11.31
C ALA A 22 -21.56 -5.55 -11.84
N LEU A 23 -21.01 -5.57 -13.06
CA LEU A 23 -20.24 -6.69 -13.56
C LEU A 23 -19.16 -6.96 -12.51
N ALA A 24 -19.32 -8.05 -11.75
CA ALA A 24 -18.31 -8.49 -10.82
C ALA A 24 -17.05 -8.73 -11.65
N ALA A 25 -16.09 -7.80 -11.57
CA ALA A 25 -14.82 -7.93 -12.25
C ALA A 25 -14.22 -9.28 -11.86
N GLU A 26 -13.74 -10.03 -12.86
CA GLU A 26 -13.12 -11.32 -12.59
C GLU A 26 -12.00 -11.14 -11.56
N LYS A 27 -11.97 -12.05 -10.58
CA LYS A 27 -10.96 -11.99 -9.51
C LYS A 27 -9.57 -12.04 -10.14
N PRO A 28 -8.68 -11.08 -9.86
CA PRO A 28 -7.34 -11.10 -10.41
C PRO A 28 -6.59 -12.36 -9.94
N ARG A 29 -5.87 -12.99 -10.86
CA ARG A 29 -5.05 -14.19 -10.57
C ARG A 29 -3.76 -13.85 -9.82
N LEU A 30 -3.33 -12.59 -9.91
CA LEU A 30 -2.12 -12.06 -9.27
C LEU A 30 -2.39 -10.64 -8.78
N ILE A 31 -1.98 -10.37 -7.54
CA ILE A 31 -1.86 -9.01 -7.00
C ILE A 31 -0.38 -8.74 -6.84
N LEU A 32 0.12 -7.69 -7.47
CA LEU A 32 1.50 -7.24 -7.35
C LEU A 32 1.53 -5.90 -6.61
N GLN A 33 2.04 -5.91 -5.38
CA GLN A 33 2.28 -4.70 -4.61
C GLN A 33 3.74 -4.28 -4.80
N ILE A 34 3.93 -3.06 -5.33
CA ILE A 34 5.26 -2.46 -5.52
C ILE A 34 5.36 -1.27 -4.58
N THR A 35 6.39 -1.28 -3.72
CA THR A 35 6.74 -0.14 -2.88
C THR A 35 8.12 0.35 -3.32
N VAL A 36 8.24 1.63 -3.62
CA VAL A 36 9.53 2.26 -3.96
C VAL A 36 9.96 3.10 -2.78
N ASP A 37 11.08 2.71 -2.17
CA ASP A 37 11.56 3.37 -0.96
C ASP A 37 11.89 4.84 -1.24
N GLN A 38 11.51 5.70 -0.30
CA GLN A 38 11.73 7.14 -0.35
C GLN A 38 11.12 7.88 -1.57
N LEU A 39 10.17 7.28 -2.30
CA LEU A 39 9.49 7.94 -3.41
C LEU A 39 8.43 8.94 -2.91
N ARG A 40 8.83 10.22 -2.80
CA ARG A 40 7.90 11.31 -2.50
C ARG A 40 6.83 11.48 -3.60
N GLY A 41 5.62 11.84 -3.17
CA GLY A 41 4.45 11.98 -4.06
C GLY A 41 4.59 13.02 -5.19
N ASP A 42 5.49 14.00 -5.06
CA ASP A 42 5.72 15.02 -6.09
C ASP A 42 6.72 14.60 -7.19
N LEU A 43 7.51 13.55 -6.95
CA LEU A 43 8.58 13.14 -7.86
C LEU A 43 8.07 12.58 -9.20
N PRO A 44 7.00 11.73 -9.25
CA PRO A 44 6.49 11.22 -10.52
C PRO A 44 6.07 12.33 -11.48
N THR A 45 5.36 13.36 -10.98
CA THR A 45 4.95 14.51 -11.79
C THR A 45 6.11 15.42 -12.16
N ARG A 46 7.11 15.58 -11.27
CA ARG A 46 8.28 16.43 -11.53
C ARG A 46 9.13 15.91 -12.68
N TYR A 47 9.21 14.60 -12.86
CA TYR A 47 10.03 13.96 -13.89
C TYR A 47 9.21 13.28 -14.98
N TYR A 48 7.93 13.64 -15.11
CA TYR A 48 6.97 12.98 -15.99
C TYR A 48 7.48 12.81 -17.43
N ASP A 49 8.02 13.87 -18.03
CA ASP A 49 8.53 13.87 -19.40
C ASP A 49 9.74 12.95 -19.62
N ARG A 50 10.36 12.47 -18.53
CA ARG A 50 11.50 11.53 -18.55
C ARG A 50 11.07 10.09 -18.29
N LEU A 51 9.79 9.85 -17.97
CA LEU A 51 9.27 8.51 -17.72
C LEU A 51 8.90 7.83 -19.04
N GLY A 52 9.45 6.64 -19.27
CA GLY A 52 9.09 5.82 -20.43
C GLY A 52 7.66 5.26 -20.33
N GLU A 53 7.06 4.97 -21.49
CA GLU A 53 5.64 4.58 -21.61
C GLU A 53 5.26 3.35 -20.78
N GLY A 54 6.12 2.31 -20.70
CA GLY A 54 5.77 1.02 -20.09
C GLY A 54 5.99 0.86 -18.58
N GLY A 55 6.33 1.94 -17.87
CA GLY A 55 6.70 1.91 -16.45
C GLY A 55 5.76 2.71 -15.56
N PHE A 56 6.34 3.61 -14.75
CA PHE A 56 5.58 4.54 -13.90
C PHE A 56 4.55 5.36 -14.69
N ARG A 57 4.86 5.76 -15.93
CA ARG A 57 3.95 6.53 -16.78
C ARG A 57 2.69 5.75 -17.12
N TYR A 58 2.81 4.47 -17.50
CA TYR A 58 1.65 3.59 -17.70
C TYR A 58 0.75 3.54 -16.46
N LEU A 59 1.34 3.35 -15.27
CA LEU A 59 0.57 3.32 -14.02
C LEU A 59 -0.13 4.66 -13.73
N TRP A 60 0.50 5.77 -14.08
CA TRP A 60 -0.04 7.12 -13.89
C TRP A 60 -1.17 7.45 -14.86
N GLU A 61 -1.03 7.11 -16.14
CA GLU A 61 -2.00 7.43 -17.20
C GLU A 61 -3.18 6.46 -17.25
N SER A 62 -2.94 5.17 -16.96
CA SER A 62 -3.94 4.10 -17.09
C SER A 62 -4.47 3.58 -15.75
N GLY A 63 -3.91 4.03 -14.64
CA GLY A 63 -4.27 3.60 -13.28
C GLY A 63 -5.19 4.57 -12.55
N ILE A 64 -5.46 4.24 -11.29
CA ILE A 64 -6.10 5.14 -10.33
C ILE A 64 -5.00 5.76 -9.47
N VAL A 65 -4.93 7.10 -9.48
CA VAL A 65 -3.91 7.85 -8.75
C VAL A 65 -4.53 8.57 -7.55
N TYR A 66 -4.01 8.27 -6.36
CA TYR A 66 -4.36 8.97 -5.12
C TYR A 66 -3.32 10.07 -4.86
N HIS A 67 -3.65 11.31 -5.20
CA HIS A 67 -2.72 12.46 -5.05
C HIS A 67 -2.53 12.93 -3.60
N ASP A 68 -3.45 12.59 -2.71
CA ASP A 68 -3.46 13.01 -1.30
C ASP A 68 -3.45 11.79 -0.35
N ALA A 69 -2.53 10.87 -0.61
CA ALA A 69 -2.30 9.70 0.23
C ALA A 69 -1.15 9.96 1.21
N HIS A 70 -1.38 9.67 2.50
CA HIS A 70 -0.41 9.91 3.58
C HIS A 70 -0.23 8.67 4.44
N LEU A 71 0.98 8.48 4.94
CA LEU A 71 1.23 7.55 6.04
C LEU A 71 0.75 8.21 7.34
N ALA A 72 -0.37 7.73 7.88
CA ALA A 72 -0.99 8.27 9.09
C ALA A 72 -0.32 7.75 10.38
N HIS A 73 1.01 7.81 10.44
CA HIS A 73 1.84 7.46 11.60
C HIS A 73 3.06 8.38 11.67
N ALA A 74 3.55 8.64 12.89
CA ALA A 74 4.64 9.60 13.10
C ALA A 74 6.00 9.10 12.59
N ASN A 75 6.31 7.82 12.78
CA ASN A 75 7.58 7.27 12.33
C ASN A 75 7.48 6.84 10.86
N THR A 76 8.12 7.59 9.96
CA THR A 76 8.16 7.32 8.52
C THR A 76 9.42 6.57 8.10
N GLU A 77 9.83 5.61 8.92
CA GLU A 77 10.89 4.65 8.60
C GLU A 77 10.40 3.49 7.72
N THR A 78 11.34 2.83 7.05
CA THR A 78 11.11 1.77 6.06
C THR A 78 10.21 0.65 6.60
N ILE A 79 10.57 -0.03 7.69
CA ILE A 79 9.80 -1.20 8.15
C ILE A 79 8.38 -0.83 8.61
N VAL A 80 8.23 0.35 9.21
CA VAL A 80 6.96 0.85 9.74
C VAL A 80 5.97 1.06 8.59
N GLY A 81 6.42 1.77 7.54
CA GLY A 81 5.62 2.01 6.34
C GLY A 81 5.31 0.72 5.57
N HIS A 82 6.30 -0.17 5.38
CA HIS A 82 6.10 -1.43 4.66
C HIS A 82 5.08 -2.35 5.36
N THR A 83 5.17 -2.45 6.68
CA THR A 83 4.24 -3.27 7.48
C THR A 83 2.84 -2.67 7.45
N THR A 84 2.71 -1.35 7.54
CA THR A 84 1.41 -0.66 7.38
C THR A 84 0.80 -0.95 6.01
N LEU A 85 1.56 -0.84 4.92
CA LEU A 85 1.07 -1.12 3.56
C LEU A 85 0.67 -2.59 3.36
N ALA A 86 1.40 -3.53 3.94
CA ALA A 86 1.14 -4.97 3.78
C ALA A 86 -0.04 -5.48 4.64
N THR A 87 -0.31 -4.84 5.78
CA THR A 87 -1.32 -5.31 6.74
C THR A 87 -2.59 -4.46 6.77
N GLY A 88 -2.52 -3.20 6.33
CA GLY A 88 -3.59 -2.22 6.51
C GLY A 88 -3.78 -1.74 7.95
N ALA A 89 -2.88 -2.12 8.87
CA ALA A 89 -2.93 -1.75 10.28
C ALA A 89 -1.95 -0.61 10.60
N HIS A 90 -2.21 0.15 11.67
CA HIS A 90 -1.26 1.16 12.17
C HIS A 90 -0.15 0.52 13.03
N PRO A 91 0.98 1.22 13.26
CA PRO A 91 2.08 0.73 14.10
C PRO A 91 1.67 0.30 15.50
N ALA A 92 0.71 1.00 16.10
CA ALA A 92 0.15 0.64 17.40
C ALA A 92 -0.55 -0.74 17.43
N ILE A 93 -0.92 -1.27 16.26
CA ILE A 93 -1.62 -2.56 16.12
C ILE A 93 -0.66 -3.64 15.63
N HIS A 94 0.18 -3.36 14.62
CA HIS A 94 1.10 -4.36 14.07
C HIS A 94 2.47 -4.45 14.78
N GLY A 95 2.76 -3.56 15.73
CA GLY A 95 3.93 -3.64 16.61
C GLY A 95 5.26 -3.17 16.02
N MET A 96 5.41 -3.14 14.68
CA MET A 96 6.60 -2.56 14.03
C MET A 96 6.64 -1.02 14.17
N VAL A 97 7.44 -0.52 15.11
CA VAL A 97 7.50 0.91 15.50
C VAL A 97 8.74 1.66 15.00
N GLY A 98 9.74 0.94 14.51
CA GLY A 98 10.98 1.49 13.97
C GLY A 98 11.85 0.38 13.38
N ASN A 99 12.85 0.77 12.59
CA ASN A 99 13.85 -0.14 12.05
C ASN A 99 14.69 -0.74 13.18
N LEU A 100 14.98 0.07 14.19
CA LEU A 100 15.64 -0.30 15.43
C LEU A 100 14.74 0.17 16.59
N TRP A 101 14.66 -0.60 17.67
CA TRP A 101 14.07 -0.12 18.91
C TRP A 101 14.78 -0.72 20.12
N PHE A 102 14.78 0.03 21.21
CA PHE A 102 15.25 -0.47 22.49
C PHE A 102 14.21 -1.39 23.13
N ASP A 103 14.56 -2.66 23.29
CA ASP A 103 13.74 -3.61 24.05
C ASP A 103 14.08 -3.49 25.53
N ARG A 104 13.08 -3.08 26.32
CA ARG A 104 13.21 -2.87 27.76
C ARG A 104 13.32 -4.17 28.56
N GLU A 105 12.84 -5.29 28.01
CA GLU A 105 12.91 -6.58 28.69
C GLU A 105 14.30 -7.19 28.61
N THR A 106 14.92 -7.10 27.43
CA THR A 106 16.28 -7.62 27.19
C THR A 106 17.37 -6.59 27.52
N GLY A 107 17.05 -5.30 27.46
CA GLY A 107 17.99 -4.20 27.69
C GLY A 107 18.89 -3.90 26.49
N PHE A 108 18.52 -4.37 25.29
CA PHE A 108 19.29 -4.20 24.05
C PHE A 108 18.47 -3.50 22.97
N THR A 109 19.15 -2.76 22.09
CA THR A 109 18.55 -2.31 20.83
C THR A 109 18.43 -3.52 19.89
N THR A 110 17.24 -3.74 19.37
CA THR A 110 16.92 -4.86 18.46
C THR A 110 16.63 -4.32 17.06
N TYR A 111 17.11 -5.03 16.03
CA TYR A 111 16.72 -4.74 14.65
C TYR A 111 15.49 -5.55 14.23
N ASN A 112 14.64 -4.91 13.43
CA ASN A 112 13.26 -5.33 13.22
C ASN A 112 13.02 -6.72 12.61
N VAL A 113 14.00 -7.27 11.89
CA VAL A 113 13.91 -8.61 11.27
C VAL A 113 14.87 -9.62 11.90
N GLU A 114 15.48 -9.32 13.04
CA GLU A 114 16.36 -10.27 13.70
C GLU A 114 15.56 -11.46 14.28
N ASP A 115 16.09 -12.67 14.09
CA ASP A 115 15.61 -13.89 14.73
C ASP A 115 16.82 -14.62 15.32
N ALA A 116 16.84 -14.82 16.65
CA ALA A 116 17.92 -15.51 17.33
C ALA A 116 18.13 -16.96 16.84
N ARG A 117 17.12 -17.55 16.18
CA ARG A 117 17.19 -18.91 15.63
C ARG A 117 17.76 -18.95 14.22
N TYR A 118 17.77 -17.84 13.48
CA TYR A 118 18.15 -17.81 12.07
C TYR A 118 18.91 -16.54 11.71
N PRO A 119 20.13 -16.67 11.13
CA PRO A 119 20.89 -15.50 10.70
C PRO A 119 20.28 -14.87 9.44
N LEU A 120 20.57 -13.58 9.23
CA LEU A 120 20.29 -12.91 7.97
C LEU A 120 21.16 -13.49 6.86
N LEU A 121 20.58 -13.68 5.68
CA LEU A 121 21.26 -14.34 4.55
C LEU A 121 22.32 -13.44 3.90
N THR A 122 22.20 -12.13 4.05
CA THR A 122 23.15 -11.16 3.51
C THR A 122 24.39 -11.10 4.41
N ALA A 123 25.57 -11.29 3.82
CA ALA A 123 26.84 -11.19 4.54
C ALA A 123 26.99 -9.80 5.18
N GLY A 124 27.20 -9.77 6.51
CA GLY A 124 27.35 -8.53 7.28
C GLY A 124 26.06 -7.76 7.55
N ALA A 125 24.88 -8.34 7.29
CA ALA A 125 23.60 -7.66 7.55
C ALA A 125 23.06 -7.86 8.97
N SER A 126 23.63 -8.80 9.74
CA SER A 126 23.35 -8.91 11.17
C SER A 126 23.84 -7.69 11.92
N VAL A 127 23.11 -7.27 12.97
CA VAL A 127 23.57 -6.19 13.83
C VAL A 127 24.78 -6.68 14.60
N ASP A 128 25.89 -5.97 14.47
CA ASP A 128 27.07 -6.06 15.33
C ASP A 128 27.22 -4.69 15.98
N ALA A 129 27.70 -4.65 17.23
CA ALA A 129 27.94 -3.42 17.97
C ALA A 129 28.92 -2.47 17.25
N ASN A 130 29.68 -2.96 16.28
CA ASN A 130 30.57 -2.15 15.44
C ASN A 130 29.90 -1.57 14.17
N THR A 131 28.72 -2.07 13.79
CA THR A 131 27.97 -1.67 12.59
C THR A 131 26.68 -0.91 12.94
N GLU A 132 26.36 -0.80 14.23
CA GLU A 132 25.28 0.03 14.74
C GLU A 132 25.62 1.50 14.47
N ILE A 133 24.93 2.11 13.51
CA ILE A 133 24.97 3.55 13.29
C ILE A 133 23.89 4.15 14.19
N ASP A 134 24.34 4.78 15.28
CA ASP A 134 23.57 5.78 16.05
C ASP A 134 23.13 6.94 15.14
#